data_AF-A0AAN4UUY3-F1
#
_entry.id   AF-A0AAN4UUY3-F1
#
_cell.length_a   1.000
_cell.length_b   1.000
_cell.length_c   1.000
_cell.angle_alpha   90.00
_cell.angle_beta   90.00
_cell.angle_gamma   90.00
#
_symmetry.space_group_name_H-M   'P 1'
#
loop_
_entity.id
_entity.type
_entity.pdbx_description
1 polymer ?
#
loop_
_entity_poly.entity_id
_entity_poly.type
_entity_poly.pdbx_seq_one_letter_code
_entity_poly.pdbx_strand_id
1 'polypeptide(L)' 'MKTVAPKSEAEADRPIPTLGRLIAIARGKGGVGKSTVSANLAAILARRRLRVGLVDADLYGPSIPGIPAD' A
#
# COMPACT_ATOMS: atom_id res chain seq x y z
N MET A 1 1.05 8.29 -32.25
CA MET A 1 0.40 8.37 -30.93
C MET A 1 -0.20 7.00 -30.63
N LYS A 2 0.36 6.21 -29.71
CA LYS A 2 -0.18 4.88 -29.37
C LYS A 2 -1.20 5.06 -28.25
N THR A 3 -2.47 4.83 -28.56
CA THR A 3 -3.56 4.74 -27.59
C THR A 3 -3.38 3.45 -26.78
N VAL A 4 -3.17 3.57 -25.47
CA VAL A 4 -3.19 2.41 -24.56
C VAL A 4 -4.65 2.13 -24.25
N ALA A 5 -5.17 0.98 -24.69
CA ALA A 5 -6.52 0.53 -24.37
C ALA A 5 -6.66 0.31 -22.85
N PRO A 6 -7.84 0.56 -22.25
CA PRO A 6 -8.06 0.32 -20.84
C PRO A 6 -7.90 -1.16 -20.54
N LYS A 7 -7.15 -1.46 -19.47
CA LYS A 7 -6.89 -2.80 -18.98
C LYS A 7 -8.22 -3.44 -18.55
N SER A 8 -8.54 -4.62 -19.09
CA SER A 8 -9.81 -5.34 -18.85
C SER A 8 -10.04 -5.58 -17.35
N GLU A 9 -11.29 -5.54 -16.88
CA GLU A 9 -11.67 -5.82 -15.49
C GLU A 9 -11.22 -7.23 -15.04
N ALA A 10 -11.22 -8.21 -15.95
CA ALA A 10 -10.69 -9.55 -15.69
C ALA A 10 -9.17 -9.58 -15.44
N GLU A 11 -8.45 -8.53 -15.84
CA GLU A 11 -7.03 -8.38 -15.63
C GLU A 11 -6.67 -7.79 -14.26
N ALA A 12 -7.61 -7.05 -13.66
CA ALA A 12 -7.47 -6.44 -12.33
C ALA A 12 -7.63 -7.48 -11.20
N ASP A 13 -8.42 -8.52 -11.43
CA ASP A 13 -8.71 -9.59 -10.46
C ASP A 13 -7.72 -10.77 -10.55
N ARG A 14 -6.64 -10.62 -11.32
CA ARG A 14 -5.60 -11.65 -11.39
C ARG A 14 -4.87 -11.73 -10.05
N PRO A 15 -4.90 -12.88 -9.35
CA PRO A 15 -4.15 -13.04 -8.12
C PRO A 15 -2.66 -12.80 -8.41
N ILE A 16 -2.02 -11.94 -7.62
CA ILE A 16 -0.58 -11.68 -7.73
C ILE A 16 0.11 -12.95 -7.23
N PRO A 17 0.68 -13.81 -8.10
CA PRO A 17 1.02 -15.19 -7.73
C PRO A 17 2.12 -15.32 -6.67
N THR A 18 2.80 -14.21 -6.36
CA THR A 18 3.91 -14.13 -5.40
C THR A 18 3.60 -13.25 -4.20
N LEU A 19 2.36 -12.73 -4.09
CA LEU A 19 1.97 -11.90 -2.94
C LEU A 19 1.64 -12.80 -1.76
N GLY A 20 2.45 -12.73 -0.70
CA GLY A 20 2.24 -13.51 0.52
C GLY A 20 0.95 -13.11 1.25
N ARG A 21 1.01 -12.04 2.04
CA ARG A 21 -0.13 -11.53 2.83
C ARG A 21 -0.44 -10.09 2.45
N LEU A 22 -1.70 -9.79 2.20
CA LEU A 22 -2.21 -8.43 2.03
C LEU A 22 -2.82 -7.94 3.35
N ILE A 23 -2.34 -6.81 3.87
CA ILE A 23 -2.86 -6.19 5.10
C ILE A 23 -3.46 -4.85 4.70
N ALA A 24 -4.78 -4.78 4.63
CA ALA A 24 -5.49 -3.53 4.43
C ALA A 24 -5.63 -2.79 5.77
N ILE A 25 -5.14 -1.56 5.83
CA ILE A 25 -5.34 -0.68 6.99
C ILE A 25 -6.30 0.41 6.55
N ALA A 26 -7.45 0.51 7.21
CA ALA A 26 -8.51 1.45 6.87
C ALA A 26 -8.93 2.27 8.11
N ARG A 27 -9.59 3.41 7.89
CA ARG A 27 -10.13 4.24 8.98
C ARG A 27 -11.35 5.03 8.52
N GLY A 28 -12.30 5.25 9.44
CA GLY A 28 -13.52 6.03 9.18
C GLY A 28 -13.40 7.55 9.40
N LYS A 29 -12.28 8.04 9.97
CA LYS A 29 -12.06 9.47 10.26
C LYS A 29 -10.62 9.90 10.01
N GLY A 30 -10.42 11.14 9.57
CA GLY A 30 -9.10 11.76 9.39
C GLY A 30 -8.31 11.89 10.70
N GLY A 31 -6.98 11.88 10.63
CA GLY A 31 -6.11 12.15 11.78
C GLY A 31 -5.85 10.98 12.76
N VAL A 32 -6.51 9.83 12.62
CA VAL A 32 -6.33 8.69 13.58
C VAL A 32 -5.00 7.91 13.45
N GLY A 33 -4.03 8.41 12.70
CA GLY A 33 -2.70 7.81 12.62
C GLY A 33 -2.53 6.56 11.73
N LYS A 34 -3.49 6.18 10.87
CA LYS A 34 -3.34 5.02 9.95
C LYS A 34 -2.02 5.03 9.19
N SER A 35 -1.67 6.14 8.53
CA SER A 35 -0.45 6.21 7.71
C SER A 35 0.80 5.96 8.57
N THR A 36 0.83 6.48 9.80
CA THR A 36 1.88 6.24 10.79
C THR A 36 1.97 4.76 11.16
N VAL A 37 0.84 4.11 11.42
CA VAL A 37 0.80 2.68 11.73
C VAL A 37 1.23 1.85 10.51
N SER A 38 0.77 2.19 9.31
CA SER A 38 1.12 1.50 8.06
C SER A 38 2.62 1.57 7.77
N ALA A 39 3.23 2.75 7.89
CA ALA A 39 4.65 2.94 7.66
C ALA A 39 5.51 2.19 8.69
N ASN A 40 5.19 2.30 9.98
CA ASN A 40 5.93 1.61 11.03
C ASN A 40 5.80 0.09 10.96
N LEU A 41 4.61 -0.42 10.64
CA LEU A 41 4.40 -1.85 10.43
C LEU A 41 5.25 -2.36 9.27
N ALA A 42 5.28 -1.64 8.15
CA ALA A 42 6.12 -2.00 7.01
C ALA A 42 7.61 -1.98 7.36
N ALA A 43 8.08 -0.96 8.09
CA ALA A 43 9.47 -0.85 8.53
C ALA A 43 9.89 -2.02 9.45
N ILE A 44 9.06 -2.38 10.44
CA ILE A 44 9.33 -3.51 11.35
C ILE A 44 9.36 -4.84 10.59
N LEU A 45 8.44 -5.06 9.64
CA LEU A 45 8.42 -6.28 8.83
C LEU A 45 9.65 -6.36 7.91
N ALA A 46 10.08 -5.23 7.35
CA ALA A 46 11.31 -5.15 6.55
C ALA A 46 12.56 -5.42 7.41
N ARG A 47 12.62 -4.90 8.64
CA ARG A 47 13.70 -5.21 9.62
C ARG A 47 13.78 -6.70 9.96
N ARG A 48 12.64 -7.39 9.96
CA ARG A 48 12.55 -8.86 10.09
C ARG A 48 12.91 -9.63 8.82
N ARG A 49 13.52 -8.96 7.83
CA ARG A 49 13.97 -9.54 6.55
C ARG A 49 12.85 -10.13 5.69
N LEU A 50 11.61 -9.66 5.87
CA LEU A 50 10.50 -10.03 4.99
C LEU A 50 10.48 -9.14 3.74
N ARG A 51 10.00 -9.69 2.63
CA ARG A 51 9.68 -8.91 1.43
C ARG A 51 8.39 -8.13 1.70
N VAL A 52 8.48 -6.81 1.76
CA VAL A 52 7.36 -5.93 2.10
C VAL A 52 7.15 -4.92 0.98
N GLY A 53 5.89 -4.73 0.58
CA GLY A 53 5.44 -3.59 -0.21
C GLY A 53 4.48 -2.74 0.62
N LEU A 54 4.59 -1.42 0.51
CA LEU A 54 3.67 -0.48 1.13
C LEU A 54 3.04 0.38 0.03
N VAL A 55 1.72 0.45 0.00
CA VAL A 55 0.95 1.22 -0.98
C VAL A 55 0.10 2.23 -0.22
N ASP A 56 0.20 3.51 -0.58
CA ASP A 56 -0.72 4.54 -0.08
C ASP A 56 -1.92 4.62 -1.03
N ALA A 57 -3.10 4.24 -0.55
CA ALA A 57 -4.36 4.37 -1.27
C ALA A 57 -5.17 5.61 -0.82
N ASP A 58 -4.57 6.50 -0.04
CA ASP A 58 -5.20 7.73 0.43
C ASP A 58 -5.11 8.83 -0.65
N LEU A 59 -6.17 8.98 -1.46
CA LEU A 59 -6.20 9.89 -2.61
C LEU A 59 -6.12 11.38 -2.21
N TYR A 60 -6.61 11.74 -1.02
CA TYR A 60 -6.75 13.13 -0.57
C TYR A 60 -5.74 13.52 0.53
N GLY A 61 -5.08 12.55 1.17
CA GLY A 61 -4.08 12.77 2.21
C GLY A 61 -2.88 11.83 2.12
N PRO A 62 -2.20 11.73 0.95
CA PRO A 62 -1.01 10.89 0.81
C PRO A 62 0.06 11.41 1.77
N SER A 63 0.36 10.61 2.79
CA SER A 63 1.19 11.03 3.93
C SER A 63 2.35 10.07 4.18
N ILE A 64 2.30 8.87 3.60
CA ILE A 64 3.33 7.85 3.77
C ILE A 64 4.74 8.34 3.37
N PRO A 65 4.96 9.09 2.26
CA PRO A 65 6.30 9.54 1.88
C PRO A 65 6.99 10.44 2.91
N GLY A 66 6.22 11.14 3.76
CA GLY A 66 6.75 12.05 4.78
C GLY A 66 6.97 11.40 6.15
N ILE A 67 6.70 10.10 6.30
CA ILE A 67 6.83 9.41 7.59
C ILE A 67 8.24 8.82 7.69
N PRO A 68 9.02 9.16 8.74
CA PRO A 68 10.33 8.57 8.97
C PRO A 68 10.24 7.04 9.11
N ALA A 69 11.22 6.32 8.54
CA ALA A 69 11.24 4.86 8.46
C ALA A 69 12.32 4.21 9.35
N ASP A 70 12.90 4.99 10.25
CA ASP A 70 13.95 4.65 11.21
C ASP A 70 13.55 3.63 12.29
#